data_AF-A0A8J3T147-F1
#
_entry.id   AF-A0A8J3T147-F1
#
_cell.length_a   1.000
_cell.length_b   1.000
_cell.length_c   1.000
_cell.angle_alpha   90.00
_cell.angle_beta   90.00
_cell.angle_gamma   90.00
#
_symmetry.space_group_name_H-M   'P 1'
#
loop_
_entity.id
_entity.type
_entity.pdbx_description
1 polymer ?
#
loop_
_entity_poly.entity_id
_entity_poly.type
_entity_poly.pdbx_seq_one_letter_code
_entity_poly.pdbx_strand_id
1 'polypeptide(L)'
;MAAVMPTSSVSRRHLQGCTEVKSYSKHWLCLFPQHGPGRKHKRRIALEPWQREIFKKHPGLFVRGLMHSDGYRGMNRIRRHSNGSDRCYEYPRYLFTNESKDILELCGEALTMLGVDWRYSRYNTISVARREAVERLDEFVGPKY
;
A
#
# COMPACT_ATOMS: atom_id res chain seq x y z
N MET A 1 -21.91 -3.06 -6.63
CA MET A 1 -21.67 -4.47 -6.23
C MET A 1 -22.54 -5.46 -7.00
N ALA A 2 -23.80 -5.16 -7.30
CA ALA A 2 -24.71 -6.10 -7.98
C ALA A 2 -24.18 -6.65 -9.32
N ALA A 3 -23.38 -5.88 -10.07
CA ALA A 3 -22.75 -6.35 -11.31
C ALA A 3 -21.74 -7.50 -11.11
N VAL A 4 -21.18 -7.65 -9.90
CA VAL A 4 -20.16 -8.66 -9.57
C VAL A 4 -20.73 -9.73 -8.64
N MET A 5 -21.55 -9.32 -7.67
CA MET A 5 -22.22 -10.21 -6.71
C MET A 5 -23.71 -9.85 -6.63
N PRO A 6 -24.54 -10.30 -7.59
CA PRO A 6 -25.92 -9.84 -7.72
C PRO A 6 -26.81 -10.23 -6.53
N THR A 7 -26.47 -11.32 -5.84
CA THR A 7 -27.24 -11.85 -4.71
C THR A 7 -26.74 -11.36 -3.35
N SER A 8 -25.64 -10.60 -3.31
CA SER A 8 -25.01 -10.16 -2.05
C SER A 8 -25.26 -8.68 -1.81
N SER A 9 -25.67 -8.33 -0.59
CA SER A 9 -25.77 -6.93 -0.16
C SER A 9 -24.48 -6.47 0.52
N VAL A 10 -24.25 -5.15 0.49
CA VAL A 10 -23.21 -4.49 1.28
C VAL A 10 -23.88 -3.84 2.47
N SER A 11 -23.40 -4.13 3.67
CA SER A 11 -23.78 -3.42 4.88
C SER A 11 -22.64 -2.54 5.37
N ARG A 12 -23.00 -1.44 6.04
CA ARG A 12 -22.07 -0.57 6.76
C ARG A 12 -22.46 -0.58 8.23
N ARG A 13 -21.47 -0.75 9.10
CA ARG A 13 -21.67 -0.75 10.56
C ARG A 13 -20.68 0.21 11.19
N HIS A 14 -21.18 1.13 12.01
CA HIS A 14 -20.31 1.98 12.81
C HIS A 14 -19.75 1.16 13.97
N LEU A 15 -18.42 1.19 14.11
CA LEU A 15 -17.68 0.62 15.21
C LEU A 15 -16.88 1.73 15.90
N GLN A 16 -16.32 1.46 17.08
CA GLN A 16 -15.46 2.43 17.74
C GLN A 16 -14.22 2.70 16.89
N GLY A 17 -14.09 3.94 16.40
CA GLY A 17 -12.95 4.39 15.62
C GLY A 17 -12.93 3.96 14.15
N CYS A 18 -13.94 3.25 13.64
CA CYS A 18 -14.02 2.90 12.22
C CYS A 18 -15.45 2.62 11.73
N THR A 19 -15.63 2.57 10.41
CA THR A 19 -16.84 2.04 9.79
C THR A 19 -16.49 0.74 9.09
N GLU A 20 -17.08 -0.37 9.54
CA GLU A 20 -16.96 -1.64 8.86
C GLU A 20 -17.84 -1.62 7.61
N VAL A 21 -17.25 -1.89 6.45
CA VAL A 21 -17.97 -2.16 5.20
C VAL A 21 -17.88 -3.65 4.93
N LYS A 22 -19.01 -4.35 4.96
CA LYS A 22 -19.07 -5.81 4.93
C LYS A 22 -19.97 -6.30 3.82
N SER A 23 -19.57 -7.39 3.17
CA SER A 23 -20.45 -8.23 2.37
C SER A 23 -20.14 -9.69 2.66
N TYR A 24 -21.17 -10.53 2.72
CA TYR A 24 -21.03 -11.95 3.05
C TYR A 24 -21.61 -12.80 1.92
N SER A 25 -20.81 -13.72 1.42
CA SER A 25 -21.21 -14.72 0.43
C SER A 25 -20.15 -15.81 0.32
N LYS A 26 -20.58 -17.05 0.08
CA LYS A 26 -19.68 -18.17 -0.21
C LYS A 26 -18.96 -17.99 -1.55
N HIS A 27 -19.56 -17.25 -2.49
CA HIS A 27 -19.02 -17.01 -3.83
C HIS A 27 -17.89 -15.96 -3.85
N TRP A 28 -17.60 -15.28 -2.74
CA TRP A 28 -16.40 -14.42 -2.66
C TRP A 28 -15.12 -15.20 -2.94
N LEU A 29 -15.09 -16.50 -2.64
CA LEU A 29 -13.96 -17.38 -2.94
C LEU A 29 -13.72 -17.55 -4.44
N CYS A 30 -14.76 -17.44 -5.28
CA CYS A 30 -14.64 -17.50 -6.73
C CYS A 30 -13.97 -16.25 -7.32
N LEU A 31 -14.06 -15.11 -6.63
CA LEU A 31 -13.53 -13.82 -7.08
C LEU A 31 -12.21 -13.43 -6.41
N PHE A 32 -11.97 -13.95 -5.20
CA PHE A 32 -10.74 -13.78 -4.46
C PHE A 32 -10.10 -15.16 -4.25
N PRO A 33 -9.44 -15.73 -5.28
CA PRO A 33 -8.88 -17.08 -5.24
C PRO A 33 -7.72 -17.23 -4.26
N GLN A 34 -7.31 -16.15 -3.58
CA GLN A 34 -6.25 -16.12 -2.57
C GLN A 34 -6.64 -16.82 -1.24
N HIS A 35 -7.76 -17.54 -1.21
CA HIS A 35 -8.17 -18.35 -0.08
C HIS A 35 -7.47 -19.71 -0.11
N GLY A 36 -6.92 -20.14 1.03
CA GLY A 36 -6.19 -21.39 1.14
C GLY A 36 -5.76 -21.64 2.59
N PRO A 37 -5.24 -22.83 2.90
CA PRO A 37 -4.76 -23.14 4.24
C PRO A 37 -3.58 -22.24 4.67
N GLY A 38 -3.31 -22.21 5.98
CA GLY A 38 -2.18 -21.48 6.54
C GLY A 38 -2.36 -19.97 6.70
N ARG A 39 -1.30 -19.30 7.18
CA ARG A 39 -1.28 -17.86 7.47
C ARG A 39 -1.41 -17.04 6.18
N LYS A 40 -2.25 -16.00 6.20
CA LYS A 40 -2.53 -15.12 5.05
C LYS A 40 -1.26 -14.62 4.35
N HIS A 41 -0.26 -14.14 5.08
CA HIS A 41 0.97 -13.57 4.50
C HIS A 41 1.90 -14.62 3.87
N LYS A 42 1.70 -15.91 4.13
CA LYS A 42 2.46 -17.01 3.51
C LYS A 42 1.84 -17.51 2.21
N ARG A 43 0.64 -17.03 1.86
CA ARG A 43 -0.04 -17.44 0.63
C ARG A 43 0.52 -16.65 -0.54
N ARG A 44 0.76 -17.33 -1.65
CA ARG A 44 1.22 -16.72 -2.89
C ARG A 44 0.20 -15.69 -3.38
N ILE A 45 0.68 -14.53 -3.80
CA ILE A 45 -0.05 -13.51 -4.53
C ILE A 45 0.61 -13.39 -5.89
N ALA A 46 -0.11 -13.84 -6.91
CA ALA A 46 0.27 -13.64 -8.30
C ALA A 46 -0.88 -12.94 -9.03
N LEU A 47 -0.53 -12.07 -9.97
CA LEU A 47 -1.49 -11.42 -10.83
C LEU A 47 -1.75 -12.31 -12.05
N GLU A 48 -3.02 -12.62 -12.30
CA GLU A 48 -3.47 -13.20 -13.55
C GLU A 48 -3.21 -12.22 -14.72
N PRO A 49 -3.14 -12.70 -15.98
CA PRO A 49 -2.81 -11.84 -17.13
C PRO A 49 -3.66 -10.56 -17.22
N TRP A 50 -4.98 -10.67 -17.05
CA TRP A 50 -5.89 -9.52 -17.07
C TRP A 50 -5.66 -8.54 -15.90
N GLN A 51 -5.28 -9.06 -14.71
CA GLN A 51 -4.94 -8.22 -13.56
C GLN A 51 -3.64 -7.47 -13.81
N ARG A 52 -2.68 -8.13 -14.48
CA ARG A 52 -1.40 -7.55 -14.86
C ARG A 52 -1.57 -6.39 -15.83
N GLU A 53 -2.51 -6.48 -16.78
CA GLU A 53 -2.85 -5.39 -17.70
C GLU A 53 -3.39 -4.17 -16.94
N ILE A 54 -4.35 -4.37 -16.04
CA ILE A 54 -4.91 -3.29 -15.21
C ILE A 54 -3.84 -2.67 -14.30
N PHE A 55 -3.02 -3.51 -13.67
CA PHE A 55 -1.91 -3.09 -12.82
C PHE A 55 -0.94 -2.18 -13.55
N LYS A 56 -0.51 -2.58 -14.75
CA LYS A 56 0.39 -1.78 -15.60
C LYS A 56 -0.25 -0.48 -16.09
N LYS A 57 -1.55 -0.50 -16.36
CA LYS A 57 -2.29 0.69 -16.81
C LYS A 57 -2.50 1.71 -15.69
N HIS A 58 -2.63 1.25 -14.44
CA HIS A 58 -2.98 2.09 -13.29
C HIS A 58 -2.10 1.87 -12.04
N PRO A 59 -0.76 1.92 -12.14
CA PRO A 59 0.13 1.66 -11.00
C PRO A 59 -0.04 2.69 -9.88
N GLY A 60 -0.33 3.95 -10.21
CA GLY A 60 -0.58 5.01 -9.23
C GLY A 60 -1.79 4.74 -8.33
N LEU A 61 -2.89 4.22 -8.89
CA LEU A 61 -4.08 3.86 -8.11
C LEU A 61 -3.80 2.66 -7.19
N PHE A 62 -3.00 1.70 -7.66
CA PHE A 62 -2.57 0.57 -6.85
C PHE A 62 -1.73 1.02 -5.64
N VAL A 63 -0.68 1.82 -5.88
CA VAL A 63 0.18 2.35 -4.80
C VAL A 63 -0.62 3.23 -3.84
N ARG A 64 -1.54 4.07 -4.35
CA ARG A 64 -2.47 4.84 -3.51
C ARG A 64 -3.23 3.92 -2.57
N GLY A 65 -3.82 2.83 -3.08
CA GLY A 65 -4.53 1.85 -2.25
C GLY A 65 -3.67 1.28 -1.12
N LEU A 66 -2.45 0.84 -1.44
CA LEU A 66 -1.50 0.30 -0.45
C LEU A 66 -1.09 1.34 0.60
N MET A 67 -0.80 2.57 0.16
CA MET A 67 -0.37 3.64 1.06
C MET A 67 -1.48 4.08 2.01
N HIS A 68 -2.74 4.05 1.57
CA HIS A 68 -3.89 4.36 2.42
C HIS A 68 -4.26 3.20 3.36
N SER A 69 -4.05 1.93 2.97
CA SER A 69 -4.34 0.78 3.84
C SER A 69 -3.29 0.59 4.94
N ASP A 70 -2.04 0.33 4.56
CA ASP A 70 -0.97 -0.11 5.48
C ASP A 70 0.28 0.79 5.40
N GLY A 71 0.22 1.86 4.60
CA GLY A 71 1.30 2.83 4.49
C GLY A 71 1.36 3.85 5.63
N TYR A 72 2.43 4.62 5.65
CA TYR A 72 2.65 5.78 6.48
C TYR A 72 3.20 6.89 5.60
N ARG A 73 2.72 8.12 5.83
CA ARG A 73 3.31 9.35 5.30
C ARG A 73 3.49 10.30 6.47
N GLY A 74 4.68 10.86 6.64
CA GLY A 74 4.89 11.87 7.67
C GLY A 74 6.28 12.45 7.67
N MET A 75 6.52 13.41 8.57
CA MET A 75 7.78 14.12 8.67
C MET A 75 8.79 13.30 9.48
N ASN A 76 9.95 13.04 8.91
CA ASN A 76 11.07 12.45 9.62
C ASN A 76 12.01 13.55 10.11
N ARG A 77 12.24 13.60 11.42
CA ARG A 77 13.08 14.61 12.08
C ARG A 77 14.37 13.97 12.56
N ILE A 78 15.50 14.39 12.01
CA ILE A 78 16.83 13.90 12.39
C ILE A 78 17.60 15.04 13.05
N ARG A 79 18.04 14.82 14.28
CA ARG A 79 19.00 15.71 14.96
C ARG A 79 20.41 15.19 14.71
N ARG A 80 21.29 16.04 14.20
CA ARG A 80 22.74 15.79 14.12
C ARG A 80 23.47 16.86 14.92
N HIS A 81 24.26 16.42 15.89
CA HIS A 81 25.26 17.25 16.54
C HIS A 81 26.48 17.33 15.61
N SER A 82 26.83 18.53 15.14
CA SER A 82 28.03 18.74 14.33
C SER A 82 28.64 20.11 14.65
N ASN A 83 29.94 20.14 14.94
CA ASN A 83 30.73 21.35 15.25
C ASN A 83 30.06 22.30 16.27
N GLY A 84 29.60 21.77 17.41
CA GLY A 84 29.01 22.59 18.48
C GLY A 84 27.64 23.21 18.15
N SER A 85 27.02 22.86 17.02
CA SER A 85 25.68 23.29 16.64
C SER A 85 24.73 22.10 16.48
N ASP A 86 23.54 22.23 17.06
CA ASP A 86 22.45 21.26 16.90
C ASP A 86 21.71 21.55 15.60
N ARG A 87 21.97 20.75 14.57
CA ARG A 87 21.23 20.86 13.31
C ARG A 87 20.11 19.83 13.29
N CYS A 88 18.90 20.33 13.11
CA CYS A 88 17.71 19.52 12.94
C CYS A 88 17.28 19.53 11.47
N TYR A 89 17.18 18.34 10.87
CA TYR A 89 16.75 18.15 9.49
C TYR A 89 15.38 17.48 9.47
N GLU A 90 14.43 18.09 8.77
CA GLU A 90 13.08 17.54 8.59
C GLU A 90 12.86 17.25 7.11
N TYR A 91 12.34 16.06 6.82
CA TYR A 91 11.95 15.70 5.46
C TYR A 91 10.75 14.75 5.47
N PRO A 92 9.82 14.88 4.51
CA PRO A 92 8.71 13.96 4.40
C PRO A 92 9.21 12.59 3.94
N ARG A 93 8.57 11.53 4.40
CA ARG A 93 8.82 10.16 3.94
C ARG A 93 7.55 9.35 3.86
N TYR A 94 7.56 8.37 2.95
CA TYR A 94 6.64 7.25 2.98
C TYR A 94 7.30 5.99 3.51
N LEU A 95 6.53 5.20 4.25
CA LEU A 95 6.86 3.84 4.62
C LEU A 95 5.68 2.94 4.27
N PHE A 96 5.94 1.73 3.82
CA PHE A 96 4.93 0.69 3.63
C PHE A 96 5.42 -0.61 4.25
N THR A 97 4.67 -1.12 5.22
CA THR A 97 5.04 -2.32 5.97
C THR A 97 4.07 -3.44 5.66
N ASN A 98 4.57 -4.60 5.24
CA ASN A 98 3.73 -5.77 4.99
C ASN A 98 4.54 -7.06 5.19
N GLU A 99 3.92 -8.11 5.72
CA GLU A 99 4.56 -9.41 5.90
C GLU A 99 4.59 -10.25 4.62
N SER A 100 3.74 -9.93 3.64
CA SER A 100 3.74 -10.64 2.36
C SER A 100 4.82 -10.08 1.45
N LYS A 101 5.83 -10.91 1.14
CA LYS A 101 6.89 -10.59 0.19
C LYS A 101 6.32 -10.22 -1.18
N ASP A 102 5.33 -10.97 -1.65
CA ASP A 102 4.69 -10.75 -2.96
C ASP A 102 4.02 -9.36 -3.04
N ILE A 103 3.38 -8.89 -1.94
CA ILE A 103 2.81 -7.53 -1.90
C ILE A 103 3.91 -6.47 -1.95
N LEU A 104 5.02 -6.69 -1.24
CA LEU A 104 6.17 -5.78 -1.27
C LEU A 104 6.79 -5.73 -2.67
N GLU A 105 6.96 -6.86 -3.33
CA GLU A 105 7.47 -6.94 -4.70
C GLU A 105 6.54 -6.20 -5.68
N LEU A 106 5.22 -6.41 -5.61
CA LEU A 106 4.25 -5.68 -6.43
C LEU A 106 4.25 -4.17 -6.14
N CYS A 107 4.37 -3.78 -4.87
CA CYS A 107 4.49 -2.38 -4.48
C CYS A 107 5.76 -1.75 -5.07
N GLY A 108 6.89 -2.44 -4.96
CA GLY A 108 8.16 -2.03 -5.54
C GLY A 108 8.10 -1.93 -7.07
N GLU A 109 7.50 -2.91 -7.74
CA GLU A 109 7.30 -2.90 -9.20
C GLU A 109 6.48 -1.67 -9.62
N ALA A 110 5.39 -1.37 -8.91
CA ALA A 110 4.57 -0.21 -9.19
C ALA A 110 5.31 1.12 -8.94
N LEU A 111 6.07 1.24 -7.84
CA LEU A 111 6.89 2.42 -7.57
C LEU A 111 7.94 2.65 -8.66
N THR A 112 8.59 1.59 -9.13
CA THR A 112 9.54 1.65 -10.24
C THR A 112 8.86 2.11 -11.54
N MET A 113 7.65 1.62 -11.86
CA MET A 113 6.89 2.08 -13.03
C MET A 113 6.53 3.58 -12.95
N LEU A 114 6.35 4.12 -11.75
CA LEU A 114 6.06 5.53 -11.53
C LEU A 114 7.31 6.43 -11.54
N GLY A 115 8.51 5.84 -11.63
CA GLY A 115 9.77 6.54 -11.53
C GLY A 115 10.07 7.05 -10.11
N VAL A 116 9.50 6.39 -9.09
CA VAL A 116 9.71 6.76 -7.68
C VAL A 116 10.89 5.97 -7.13
N ASP A 117 11.92 6.65 -6.64
CA ASP A 117 13.02 5.97 -5.95
C ASP A 117 12.59 5.42 -4.59
N TRP A 118 12.81 4.13 -4.39
CA TRP A 118 12.47 3.42 -3.17
C TRP A 118 13.55 2.42 -2.78
N ARG A 119 13.52 1.98 -1.52
CA ARG A 119 14.38 0.90 -1.02
C ARG A 119 13.71 0.13 0.09
N TYR A 120 14.21 -1.08 0.35
CA TYR A 120 13.92 -1.77 1.60
C TYR A 120 14.65 -1.08 2.76
N SER A 121 13.92 -0.63 3.78
CA SER A 121 14.51 -0.24 5.06
C SER A 121 14.64 -1.41 6.03
N ARG A 122 13.80 -2.43 5.83
CA ARG A 122 13.80 -3.74 6.50
C ARG A 122 13.29 -4.79 5.50
N TYR A 123 13.43 -6.07 5.82
CA TYR A 123 12.95 -7.16 4.96
C TYR A 123 11.44 -7.07 4.64
N ASN A 124 10.65 -6.46 5.54
CA ASN A 124 9.20 -6.31 5.43
C ASN A 124 8.74 -4.85 5.27
N THR A 125 9.65 -3.91 4.96
CA THR A 125 9.32 -2.48 4.89
C THR A 125 9.99 -1.78 3.71
N ILE A 126 9.17 -1.17 2.86
CA ILE A 126 9.58 -0.26 1.80
C ILE A 126 9.63 1.18 2.33
N SER A 127 10.65 1.92 1.94
CA SER A 127 10.84 3.33 2.30
C SER A 127 11.09 4.19 1.06
N VAL A 128 10.36 5.31 0.99
CA VAL A 128 10.55 6.39 0.02
C VAL A 128 10.86 7.65 0.85
N ALA A 129 12.09 8.15 0.74
CA ALA A 129 12.58 9.22 1.61
C ALA A 129 13.36 10.32 0.87
N ARG A 130 13.69 10.11 -0.41
CA ARG A 130 14.28 11.17 -1.25
C ARG A 130 13.19 12.19 -1.55
N ARG A 131 13.50 13.48 -1.43
CA ARG A 131 12.52 14.57 -1.59
C ARG A 131 11.75 14.47 -2.91
N GLU A 132 12.47 14.35 -4.03
CA GLU A 132 11.88 14.23 -5.38
C GLU A 132 11.00 12.99 -5.52
N ALA A 133 11.41 11.86 -4.92
CA ALA A 133 10.63 10.63 -4.94
C ALA A 133 9.34 10.74 -4.11
N VAL A 134 9.38 11.48 -3.00
CA VAL A 134 8.20 11.75 -2.17
C VAL A 134 7.23 12.69 -2.90
N GLU A 135 7.75 13.77 -3.50
CA GLU A 135 6.96 14.70 -4.32
C GLU A 135 6.29 13.96 -5.48
N ARG A 136 7.03 13.11 -6.18
CA ARG A 136 6.49 12.28 -7.25
C ARG A 136 5.40 11.32 -6.77
N LEU A 137 5.58 10.72 -5.60
CA LEU A 137 4.60 9.81 -5.02
C LEU A 137 3.33 10.55 -4.54
N ASP A 138 3.47 11.78 -4.06
CA ASP A 138 2.37 12.64 -3.63
C ASP A 138 1.37 12.92 -4.77
N GLU A 139 1.86 13.07 -6.01
CA GLU A 139 1.01 13.26 -7.21
C GLU A 139 0.01 12.11 -7.41
N PHE A 140 0.32 10.90 -6.96
CA PHE A 140 -0.53 9.72 -7.12
C PHE A 140 -1.33 9.36 -5.88
N VAL A 141 -0.73 9.46 -4.69
CA VAL A 141 -1.37 9.03 -3.43
C VAL A 141 -2.35 10.09 -2.93
N GLY A 142 -2.03 11.37 -3.14
CA GLY A 142 -2.72 12.49 -2.54
C GLY A 142 -2.47 12.63 -1.03
N PRO A 143 -3.08 13.64 -0.39
CA PRO A 143 -2.96 13.85 1.05
C PRO A 143 -3.50 12.64 1.83
N LYS A 144 -2.73 12.23 2.83
CA LYS A 144 -3.15 11.24 3.83
C LYS A 144 -3.59 12.01 5.07
N TYR A 145 -4.89 11.95 5.38
CA TYR A 145 -5.53 12.61 6.53
C TYR A 145 -5.61 11.67 7.72
#